data_AF-A0A833U8E4-F1
#
_entry.id   AF-A0A833U8E4-F1
#
_cell.length_a   1.000
_cell.length_b   1.000
_cell.length_c   1.000
_cell.angle_alpha   90.00
_cell.angle_beta   90.00
_cell.angle_gamma   90.00
#
_symmetry.space_group_name_H-M   'P 1'
#
loop_
_entity.id
_entity.type
_entity.pdbx_description
1 polymer ?
#
loop_
_entity_poly.entity_id
_entity_poly.type
_entity_poly.pdbx_seq_one_letter_code
_entity_poly.pdbx_strand_id
1 'polypeptide(L)'
;MEGGIQWKKWESLGLQKGKGGLGFRDLESFNLALLAKQGWRLIKYPDSLAAVVFKEKYFGHSSFFEARLGRQPSFLWRSIWSARDLLLEGLRWRVGDGSKIQIWGSKWMPTPTSFSVQSPVSMLREDAKVEELIDKQNRAWDEGRV
;
A
#
# COMPACT_ATOMS: atom_id res chain seq x y z
N MET A 1 27.85 -12.14 44.14
CA MET A 1 27.92 -12.04 42.67
C MET A 1 27.14 -10.81 42.27
N GLU A 2 27.83 -9.71 41.99
CA GLU A 2 27.19 -8.46 41.57
C GLU A 2 26.72 -8.63 40.13
N GLY A 3 25.41 -8.71 39.92
CA GLY A 3 24.81 -8.83 38.60
C GLY A 3 24.82 -7.48 37.89
N GLY A 4 25.87 -7.22 37.11
CA GLY A 4 25.92 -6.06 36.21
C GLY A 4 24.94 -6.18 35.05
N ILE A 5 24.54 -5.04 34.47
CA ILE A 5 23.70 -5.01 33.26
C ILE A 5 24.47 -5.62 32.09
N GLN A 6 23.94 -6.69 31.50
CA GLN A 6 24.50 -7.30 30.29
C GLN A 6 23.78 -6.78 29.05
N TRP A 7 24.44 -5.88 28.32
CA TRP A 7 23.95 -5.36 27.06
C TRP A 7 24.09 -6.41 25.95
N LYS A 8 23.00 -6.67 25.23
CA LYS A 8 22.98 -7.49 24.02
C LYS A 8 22.42 -6.68 22.86
N LYS A 9 22.86 -7.02 21.64
CA LYS A 9 22.34 -6.43 20.40
C LYS A 9 20.86 -6.78 20.24
N TRP A 10 20.07 -5.83 19.71
CA TRP A 10 18.63 -6.00 19.53
C TRP A 10 18.29 -7.20 18.64
N GLU A 11 19.07 -7.44 17.57
CA GLU A 11 18.84 -8.58 16.68
C GLU A 11 19.00 -9.92 17.41
N SER A 12 19.89 -9.98 18.40
CA SER A 12 20.07 -11.18 19.23
C SER A 12 18.88 -11.42 20.15
N LEU A 13 18.25 -10.36 20.67
CA LEU A 13 17.03 -10.48 21.48
C LEU A 13 15.82 -10.88 20.63
N GLY A 14 15.83 -10.55 19.34
CA GLY A 14 14.79 -10.92 18.40
C GLY A 14 14.76 -12.39 17.99
N LEU A 15 15.86 -13.13 18.20
CA LEU A 15 15.90 -14.57 17.95
C LEU A 15 14.89 -15.32 18.83
N GLN A 16 14.38 -16.44 18.33
CA GLN A 16 13.51 -17.32 19.12
C GLN A 16 14.20 -17.78 20.40
N LYS A 17 13.42 -18.04 21.47
CA LYS A 17 13.96 -18.54 22.75
C LYS A 17 14.83 -19.78 22.59
N GLY A 18 14.42 -20.72 21.74
CA GLY A 18 15.19 -21.94 21.44
C GLY A 18 16.51 -21.70 20.68
N LYS A 19 16.74 -20.48 20.17
CA LYS A 19 17.97 -20.06 19.50
C LYS A 19 18.77 -19.03 20.32
N GLY A 20 18.50 -18.92 21.62
CA GLY A 20 19.25 -18.05 22.53
C GLY A 20 18.83 -16.57 22.53
N GLY A 21 17.68 -16.23 21.94
CA GLY A 21 17.07 -14.91 22.05
C GLY A 21 15.87 -14.86 22.98
N LEU A 22 15.11 -13.77 22.95
CA LEU A 22 13.90 -13.59 23.77
C LEU A 22 12.60 -13.62 22.96
N GLY A 23 12.70 -13.72 21.63
CA GLY A 23 11.57 -13.71 20.70
C GLY A 23 10.95 -12.33 20.53
N PHE A 24 11.71 -11.26 20.78
CA PHE A 24 11.21 -9.90 20.56
C PHE A 24 10.98 -9.65 19.07
N ARG A 25 9.88 -8.98 18.74
CA ARG A 25 9.61 -8.57 17.36
C ARG A 25 10.40 -7.31 17.06
N ASP A 26 10.73 -7.14 15.79
CA ASP A 26 11.29 -5.87 15.34
C ASP A 26 10.24 -4.75 15.51
N LEU A 27 10.53 -3.83 16.43
CA LEU A 27 9.67 -2.70 16.77
C LEU A 27 9.58 -1.71 15.61
N GLU A 28 10.64 -1.58 14.82
CA GLU A 28 10.66 -0.70 13.66
C GLU A 28 9.68 -1.18 12.61
N SER A 29 9.78 -2.46 12.19
CA SER A 29 8.82 -3.09 11.30
C SER A 29 7.38 -3.01 11.82
N PHE A 30 7.17 -3.23 13.12
CA PHE A 30 5.83 -3.15 13.71
C PHE A 30 5.26 -1.72 13.66
N ASN A 31 6.07 -0.72 13.99
CA ASN A 31 5.68 0.68 13.91
C ASN A 31 5.39 1.10 12.46
N LEU A 32 6.23 0.68 11.50
CA LEU A 32 6.04 0.93 10.08
C LEU A 32 4.72 0.34 9.58
N ALA A 33 4.38 -0.88 10.00
CA ALA A 33 3.11 -1.52 9.68
C ALA A 33 1.91 -0.76 10.28
N LEU A 34 2.03 -0.23 11.51
CA LEU A 34 0.98 0.60 12.12
C LEU A 34 0.79 1.93 11.38
N LEU A 35 1.88 2.55 10.92
CA LEU A 35 1.85 3.77 10.12
C LEU A 35 1.20 3.53 8.75
N ALA A 36 1.56 2.43 8.08
CA ALA A 36 0.91 2.00 6.84
C ALA A 36 -0.61 1.77 7.05
N LYS A 37 -1.00 1.17 8.18
CA LYS A 37 -2.40 1.02 8.58
C LYS A 37 -3.11 2.36 8.76
N GLN A 38 -2.46 3.39 9.28
CA GLN A 38 -3.06 4.74 9.33
C GLN A 38 -3.19 5.35 7.93
N GLY A 39 -2.17 5.24 7.09
CA GLY A 39 -2.26 5.66 5.68
C GLY A 39 -3.44 4.99 4.96
N TRP A 40 -3.63 3.69 5.18
CA TRP A 40 -4.77 2.96 4.65
C TRP A 40 -6.12 3.47 5.15
N ARG A 41 -6.23 3.89 6.42
CA ARG A 41 -7.47 4.49 6.94
C ARG A 41 -7.79 5.82 6.26
N LEU A 42 -6.79 6.65 5.96
CA LEU A 42 -7.00 7.90 5.22
C LEU A 42 -7.57 7.65 3.82
N ILE A 43 -7.15 6.56 3.18
CA ILE A 43 -7.65 6.14 1.86
C ILE A 43 -9.05 5.53 1.96
N LYS A 44 -9.26 4.62 2.91
CA LYS A 44 -10.49 3.82 3.03
C LYS A 44 -11.67 4.63 3.57
N TYR A 45 -11.42 5.63 4.41
CA TYR A 45 -12.45 6.44 5.07
C TYR A 45 -12.24 7.93 4.75
N PRO A 46 -12.46 8.35 3.50
CA PRO A 46 -12.16 9.71 3.03
C PRO A 46 -12.97 10.79 3.75
N ASP A 47 -14.16 10.45 4.26
CA ASP A 47 -15.04 11.38 4.96
C ASP A 47 -14.73 11.49 6.46
N SER A 48 -13.78 10.70 6.97
CA SER A 48 -13.33 10.87 8.36
C SER A 48 -12.67 12.24 8.53
N LEU A 49 -12.87 12.88 9.70
CA LEU A 49 -12.26 14.17 9.99
C LEU A 49 -10.75 14.16 9.76
N ALA A 50 -10.08 13.08 10.15
CA ALA A 50 -8.64 12.91 9.90
C ALA A 50 -8.33 12.90 8.39
N ALA A 51 -9.06 12.14 7.57
CA ALA A 51 -8.83 12.10 6.13
C ALA A 51 -9.06 13.45 5.47
N VAL A 52 -10.14 14.16 5.82
CA VAL A 52 -10.43 15.51 5.29
C VAL A 52 -9.31 16.48 5.66
N VAL A 53 -8.93 16.56 6.94
CA VAL A 53 -7.87 17.47 7.41
C VAL A 53 -6.53 17.16 6.74
N PHE A 54 -6.15 15.88 6.64
CA PHE A 54 -4.89 15.50 6.01
C PHE A 54 -4.90 15.72 4.50
N LYS A 55 -6.04 15.48 3.83
CA LYS A 55 -6.19 15.74 2.40
C LYS A 55 -6.00 17.22 2.12
N GLU A 56 -6.78 18.10 2.76
CA GLU A 56 -6.68 19.55 2.56
C GLU A 56 -5.27 20.08 2.86
N LYS A 57 -4.62 19.55 3.90
CA LYS A 57 -3.31 20.04 4.33
C LYS A 57 -2.14 19.54 3.47
N TYR A 58 -2.18 18.29 2.99
CA TYR A 58 -0.99 17.63 2.42
C TYR A 58 -1.16 17.11 1.00
N PHE A 59 -2.38 16.84 0.54
CA PHE A 59 -2.64 16.25 -0.78
C PHE A 59 -3.98 16.69 -1.38
N GLY A 60 -4.34 17.97 -1.27
CA GLY A 60 -5.67 18.47 -1.61
C GLY A 60 -6.08 18.21 -3.06
N HIS A 61 -5.13 18.38 -3.99
CA HIS A 61 -5.35 18.19 -5.43
C HIS A 61 -4.82 16.85 -5.97
N SER A 62 -4.43 15.92 -5.09
CA SER A 62 -3.85 14.64 -5.49
C SER A 62 -4.42 13.48 -4.70
N SER A 63 -4.03 12.26 -5.05
CA SER A 63 -4.24 11.11 -4.19
C SER A 63 -3.24 11.08 -3.03
N PHE A 64 -3.53 10.25 -2.02
CA PHE A 64 -2.56 9.95 -0.94
C PHE A 64 -1.23 9.39 -1.49
N PHE A 65 -1.28 8.66 -2.60
CA PHE A 65 -0.10 8.03 -3.19
C PHE A 65 0.81 9.01 -3.93
N GLU A 66 0.22 10.02 -4.55
CA GLU A 66 0.94 11.10 -5.24
C GLU A 66 1.42 12.20 -4.28
N ALA A 67 0.93 12.17 -3.03
CA ALA A 67 1.26 13.15 -2.02
C ALA A 67 2.77 13.27 -1.82
N ARG A 68 3.29 14.50 -1.89
CA ARG A 68 4.70 14.80 -1.59
C ARG A 68 4.85 15.10 -0.10
N LEU A 69 6.05 14.87 0.44
CA LEU A 69 6.32 15.17 1.84
C LEU A 69 6.17 16.67 2.16
N GLY A 70 6.52 17.54 1.20
CA GLY A 70 6.47 18.99 1.36
C GLY A 70 7.63 19.55 2.18
N ARG A 71 7.68 20.89 2.32
CA ARG A 71 8.82 21.60 2.95
C ARG A 71 8.79 21.55 4.48
N GLN A 72 7.61 21.60 5.08
CA GLN A 72 7.41 21.65 6.54
C GLN A 72 6.31 20.66 6.97
N PRO A 73 6.54 19.35 6.83
CA PRO A 73 5.57 18.34 7.26
C PRO A 73 5.44 18.32 8.79
N SER A 74 4.23 18.07 9.31
CA SER A 74 4.11 17.69 10.72
C SER A 74 4.81 16.35 10.97
N PHE A 75 5.21 16.11 12.22
CA PHE A 75 5.82 14.83 12.61
C PHE A 75 4.95 13.63 12.20
N LEU A 76 3.64 13.69 12.52
CA LEU A 76 2.70 12.63 12.18
C LEU A 76 2.60 12.41 10.67
N TRP A 77 2.54 13.48 9.85
CA TRP A 77 2.50 13.34 8.40
C TRP A 77 3.78 12.70 7.86
N ARG A 78 4.95 13.13 8.34
CA ARG A 78 6.23 12.54 7.94
C ARG A 78 6.27 11.04 8.23
N SER A 79 5.79 10.62 9.40
CA SER A 79 5.75 9.20 9.79
C SER A 79 4.74 8.40 8.97
N ILE A 80 3.56 8.95 8.67
CA ILE A 80 2.59 8.26 7.79
C ILE A 80 3.15 8.16 6.37
N TRP A 81 3.77 9.23 5.89
CA TRP A 81 4.36 9.32 4.55
C TRP A 81 5.52 8.34 4.38
N SER A 82 6.35 8.11 5.41
CA SER A 82 7.43 7.13 5.35
C SER A 82 6.95 5.69 5.17
N ALA A 83 5.69 5.40 5.50
CA ALA A 83 5.07 4.09 5.31
C ALA A 83 4.25 3.98 3.99
N ARG A 84 4.20 5.04 3.18
CA ARG A 84 3.40 5.11 1.94
C ARG A 84 3.84 4.06 0.93
N ASP A 85 5.15 3.89 0.75
CA ASP A 85 5.69 3.00 -0.28
C ASP A 85 5.46 1.52 0.10
N LEU A 86 5.64 1.17 1.38
CA LEU A 86 5.25 -0.15 1.91
C LEU A 86 3.76 -0.45 1.63
N LEU A 87 2.89 0.55 1.82
CA LEU A 87 1.47 0.39 1.54
C LEU A 87 1.22 0.17 0.02
N LEU A 88 1.87 0.95 -0.85
CA LEU A 88 1.80 0.79 -2.32
C LEU A 88 2.29 -0.57 -2.82
N GLU A 89 3.30 -1.13 -2.17
CA GLU A 89 3.82 -2.46 -2.47
C GLU A 89 2.80 -3.56 -2.16
N GLY A 90 2.04 -3.42 -1.07
CA GLY A 90 1.04 -4.40 -0.62
C GLY A 90 -0.36 -4.23 -1.24
N LEU A 91 -0.71 -3.05 -1.75
CA LEU A 91 -2.06 -2.78 -2.24
C LEU A 91 -2.33 -3.41 -3.61
N ARG A 92 -3.50 -4.04 -3.74
CA ARG A 92 -4.03 -4.58 -4.98
C ARG A 92 -5.45 -4.09 -5.20
N TRP A 93 -5.78 -3.82 -6.44
CA TRP A 93 -7.15 -3.55 -6.85
C TRP A 93 -7.96 -4.84 -6.78
N ARG A 94 -9.18 -4.72 -6.27
CA ARG A 94 -10.21 -5.74 -6.44
C ARG A 94 -11.16 -5.23 -7.52
N VAL A 95 -11.24 -5.95 -8.64
CA VAL A 95 -12.10 -5.54 -9.75
C VAL A 95 -13.56 -5.61 -9.34
N GLY A 96 -14.27 -4.50 -9.56
CA GLY A 96 -15.73 -4.39 -9.44
C GLY A 96 -16.32 -4.18 -10.84
N ASP A 97 -16.67 -2.94 -11.16
CA ASP A 97 -17.10 -2.52 -12.51
C ASP A 97 -15.93 -2.17 -13.45
N GLY A 98 -14.72 -2.02 -12.91
CA GLY A 98 -13.51 -1.71 -13.67
C GLY A 98 -13.38 -0.25 -14.13
N SER A 99 -14.36 0.61 -13.83
CA SER A 99 -14.45 1.99 -14.38
C SER A 99 -13.37 2.95 -13.85
N LYS A 100 -12.64 2.55 -12.81
CA LYS A 100 -11.58 3.33 -12.16
C LYS A 100 -10.21 2.67 -12.22
N ILE A 101 -10.09 1.55 -12.93
CA ILE A 101 -8.87 0.74 -12.98
C ILE A 101 -8.36 0.79 -14.41
N GLN A 102 -7.15 1.28 -14.61
CA GLN A 102 -6.48 1.16 -15.92
C GLN A 102 -6.01 -0.28 -16.12
N ILE A 103 -6.14 -0.79 -17.35
CA ILE A 103 -5.71 -2.15 -17.69
C ILE A 103 -4.20 -2.29 -17.44
N TRP A 104 -3.42 -1.34 -17.93
CA TRP A 104 -1.97 -1.26 -17.74
C TRP A 104 -1.60 -0.38 -16.55
N GLY A 105 -0.42 -0.62 -15.97
CA GLY A 105 0.12 0.15 -14.84
C GLY A 105 -0.54 -0.11 -13.47
N SER A 106 -1.78 -0.60 -13.44
CA SER A 106 -2.49 -0.92 -12.19
C SER A 106 -2.26 -2.37 -11.74
N LYS A 107 -2.17 -2.60 -10.43
CA LYS A 107 -2.01 -3.94 -9.83
C LYS A 107 -3.37 -4.60 -9.52
N TRP A 108 -4.03 -5.16 -10.52
CA TRP A 108 -5.37 -5.76 -10.41
C TRP A 108 -5.47 -7.24 -10.81
N MET A 109 -4.40 -7.80 -11.40
CA MET A 109 -4.36 -9.19 -11.85
C MET A 109 -3.91 -10.12 -10.71
N PRO A 110 -4.47 -11.34 -10.59
CA PRO A 110 -4.01 -12.33 -9.62
C PRO A 110 -2.64 -12.92 -9.98
N THR A 111 -2.27 -12.90 -11.26
CA THR A 111 -1.02 -13.41 -11.82
C THR A 111 -0.58 -12.55 -13.01
N PRO A 112 0.73 -12.40 -13.32
CA PRO A 112 1.89 -12.97 -12.65
C PRO A 112 2.29 -12.20 -11.37
N THR A 113 3.45 -12.46 -10.78
CA THR A 113 3.93 -11.87 -9.50
C THR A 113 3.96 -10.34 -9.47
N SER A 114 3.92 -9.67 -10.62
CA SER A 114 3.79 -8.21 -10.73
C SER A 114 2.38 -7.71 -10.39
N PHE A 115 1.37 -8.59 -10.44
CA PHE A 115 -0.06 -8.30 -10.31
C PHE A 115 -0.59 -7.29 -11.34
N SER A 116 0.19 -7.01 -12.38
CA SER A 116 -0.16 -6.09 -13.46
C SER A 116 0.02 -6.78 -14.81
N VAL A 117 -0.75 -6.34 -15.80
CA VAL A 117 -0.65 -6.82 -17.17
C VAL A 117 0.77 -6.57 -17.71
N GLN A 118 1.39 -7.60 -18.27
CA GLN A 118 2.75 -7.55 -18.84
C GLN A 118 2.76 -7.52 -20.37
N SER A 119 1.61 -7.76 -21.02
CA SER A 119 1.52 -7.73 -22.47
C SER A 119 1.65 -6.30 -23.01
N PRO A 120 2.27 -6.11 -24.19
CA PRO A 120 2.34 -4.80 -24.83
C PRO A 120 0.96 -4.23 -25.12
N VAL A 121 0.80 -2.93 -24.92
CA VAL A 121 -0.37 -2.15 -25.34
C VAL A 121 -0.46 -2.24 -26.88
N SER A 122 -1.39 -3.01 -27.40
CA SER A 122 -1.48 -3.29 -28.85
C SER A 122 -2.90 -3.35 -29.38
N MET A 123 -3.84 -3.88 -28.59
CA MET A 123 -5.26 -4.00 -28.98
C MET A 123 -6.13 -2.84 -28.48
N LEU A 124 -5.76 -2.21 -27.35
CA LEU A 124 -6.49 -1.10 -26.76
C LEU A 124 -5.56 0.10 -26.53
N ARG A 125 -6.17 1.26 -26.29
CA ARG A 125 -5.49 2.49 -25.87
C ARG A 125 -4.79 2.32 -24.52
N GLU A 126 -3.72 3.08 -24.29
CA GLU A 126 -2.91 3.01 -23.07
C GLU A 126 -3.70 3.39 -21.81
N ASP A 127 -4.66 4.30 -21.93
CA ASP A 127 -5.57 4.74 -20.87
C ASP A 127 -6.83 3.86 -20.74
N ALA A 128 -6.90 2.73 -21.44
CA ALA A 128 -8.06 1.85 -21.42
C ALA A 128 -8.29 1.30 -20.01
N LYS A 129 -9.57 1.17 -19.68
CA LYS A 129 -10.03 0.75 -18.35
C LYS A 129 -10.47 -0.70 -18.35
N VAL A 130 -10.38 -1.35 -17.19
CA VAL A 130 -10.80 -2.75 -17.01
C VAL A 130 -12.27 -2.95 -17.34
N GLU A 131 -13.10 -1.90 -17.24
CA GLU A 131 -14.51 -1.95 -17.68
C GLU A 131 -14.67 -2.32 -19.17
N GLU A 132 -13.67 -2.03 -20.01
CA GLU A 132 -13.71 -2.32 -21.46
C GLU A 132 -13.49 -3.81 -21.77
N LEU A 133 -13.01 -4.57 -20.78
CA LEU A 133 -12.83 -6.02 -20.82
C LEU A 133 -14.03 -6.76 -20.24
N ILE A 134 -15.01 -6.05 -19.67
CA ILE A 134 -16.17 -6.65 -18.99
C ILE A 134 -17.40 -6.52 -19.88
N ASP A 135 -18.03 -7.65 -20.19
CA ASP A 135 -19.36 -7.68 -20.78
C ASP A 135 -20.40 -7.26 -19.72
N LYS A 136 -21.00 -6.09 -19.93
CA LYS A 136 -21.99 -5.51 -19.01
C LYS A 136 -23.30 -6.29 -18.96
N GLN A 137 -23.65 -7.04 -20.00
CA GLN A 137 -24.88 -7.83 -20.06
C GLN A 137 -24.71 -9.13 -19.29
N ASN A 138 -23.63 -9.85 -19.57
CA ASN A 138 -23.38 -11.18 -18.99
C ASN A 138 -22.61 -11.14 -17.66
N ARG A 139 -22.13 -9.95 -17.25
CA ARG A 139 -21.30 -9.74 -16.04
C ARG A 139 -20.08 -10.68 -16.00
N ALA A 140 -19.52 -10.93 -17.18
CA ALA A 140 -18.38 -11.81 -17.40
C ALA A 140 -17.28 -11.06 -18.17
N TRP A 141 -16.11 -11.67 -18.27
CA TRP A 141 -15.05 -11.15 -19.14
C TRP A 141 -15.45 -11.34 -20.61
N ASP A 142 -15.18 -10.34 -21.44
CA ASP A 142 -15.35 -10.44 -22.89
C ASP A 142 -14.18 -11.25 -23.47
N GLU A 143 -14.42 -12.53 -23.74
CA GLU A 143 -13.41 -13.45 -24.29
C GLU A 143 -12.85 -12.99 -25.65
N GLY A 144 -13.54 -12.11 -26.38
CA GLY A 144 -13.03 -11.52 -27.61
C GLY A 144 -11.98 -10.43 -27.39
N ARG A 145 -11.79 -9.99 -26.14
CA ARG A 145 -10.91 -8.87 -25.74
C ARG A 145 -9.89 -9.22 -24.66
N VAL A 146 -10.01 -10.39 -24.03
CA VAL A 146 -9.14 -10.86 -22.94
C VAL A 146 -8.15 -11.90 -23.42
#